data_AF-A0A0Q7PSW0-F1
#
_entry.id   AF-A0A0Q7PSW0-F1
#
_cell.length_a   1.000
_cell.length_b   1.000
_cell.length_c   1.000
_cell.angle_alpha   90.00
_cell.angle_beta   90.00
_cell.angle_gamma   90.00
#
_symmetry.space_group_name_H-M   'P 1'
#
loop_
_entity.id
_entity.type
_entity.pdbx_description
1 polymer ?
#
loop_
_entity_poly.entity_id
_entity_poly.type
_entity_poly.pdbx_seq_one_letter_code
_entity_poly.pdbx_strand_id
1 'polypeptide(L)'
;MPSLAPDRQSEGPLAWFGTQAGQGMLAVEAAAMARVLAGIPALPWCWLGVPGAVPPEPARGRGVLLRRDESGFDDLRFDGAVRCGLPLPLANESFGAVLLQHTLDDGFDADELLYECERVLAPGGTLWLAALNAWSPYRARWTRTGLHARVTGAWQSSLRRAGFALDSVHLQWLGPRWRMDNGDVGVGMNDWLRAGIALSVNKRVHSLIPQTPKHSFRLQGAAHSRVSWRFESLRSEQLRRQQR
;
A
#
# COMPACT_ATOMS: atom_id res chain seq x y z
N MET A 1 -32.92 15.13 -31.25
CA MET A 1 -31.55 14.66 -30.99
C MET A 1 -30.99 15.53 -29.87
N PRO A 2 -30.89 15.05 -28.63
CA PRO A 2 -30.28 15.84 -27.57
C PRO A 2 -28.77 15.89 -27.85
N SER A 3 -28.24 17.10 -27.94
CA SER A 3 -26.82 17.39 -28.00
C SER A 3 -26.17 17.00 -26.67
N LEU A 4 -25.33 15.96 -26.68
CA LEU A 4 -24.37 15.69 -25.61
C LEU A 4 -23.36 16.85 -25.61
N ALA A 5 -23.62 17.88 -24.81
CA ALA A 5 -22.58 18.80 -24.41
C ALA A 5 -21.56 17.99 -23.61
N PRO A 6 -20.27 17.97 -23.96
CA PRO A 6 -19.27 17.43 -23.07
C PRO A 6 -19.30 18.30 -21.81
N ASP A 7 -19.70 17.69 -20.70
CA ASP A 7 -19.60 18.25 -19.37
C ASP A 7 -18.13 18.62 -19.17
N ARG A 8 -17.80 19.90 -19.39
CA ARG A 8 -16.45 20.44 -19.26
C ARG A 8 -16.18 20.60 -17.78
N GLN A 9 -16.12 19.48 -17.07
CA GLN A 9 -15.60 19.42 -15.70
C GLN A 9 -14.17 19.91 -15.77
N SER A 10 -13.91 20.99 -15.05
CA SER A 10 -12.63 21.69 -14.94
C SER A 10 -11.46 20.69 -14.94
N GLU A 11 -10.70 20.65 -16.04
CA GLU A 11 -9.59 19.70 -16.18
C GLU A 11 -8.41 20.16 -15.31
N GLY A 12 -8.47 19.83 -14.02
CA GLY A 12 -7.34 19.92 -13.11
C GLY A 12 -6.26 18.91 -13.49
N PRO A 13 -5.05 19.04 -12.94
CA PRO A 13 -3.92 18.18 -13.29
C PRO A 13 -4.19 16.68 -13.02
N LEU A 14 -5.04 16.35 -12.05
CA LEU A 14 -5.40 14.96 -11.71
C LEU A 14 -6.38 14.33 -12.71
N ALA A 15 -7.01 15.11 -13.60
CA ALA A 15 -7.84 14.58 -14.69
C ALA A 15 -7.05 13.64 -15.63
N TRP A 16 -5.72 13.78 -15.70
CA TRP A 16 -4.85 12.88 -16.48
C TRP A 16 -5.00 11.41 -16.06
N PHE A 17 -5.31 11.13 -14.80
CA PHE A 17 -5.54 9.78 -14.31
C PHE A 17 -6.77 9.10 -14.93
N GLY A 18 -7.70 9.87 -15.52
CA GLY A 18 -8.81 9.35 -16.32
C GLY A 18 -8.41 8.85 -17.72
N THR A 19 -7.21 9.17 -18.21
CA THR A 19 -6.74 8.72 -19.52
C THR A 19 -6.36 7.23 -19.50
N GLN A 20 -6.31 6.59 -20.68
CA GLN A 20 -5.89 5.18 -20.80
C GLN A 20 -4.50 4.91 -20.17
N ALA A 21 -3.58 5.88 -20.29
CA ALA A 21 -2.25 5.80 -19.69
C ALA A 21 -2.33 5.83 -18.14
N GLY A 22 -3.12 6.77 -17.59
CA GLY A 22 -3.38 6.86 -16.16
C GLY A 22 -4.05 5.61 -15.60
N GLN A 23 -5.13 5.14 -16.24
CA GLN A 23 -5.86 3.93 -15.85
C GLN A 23 -4.98 2.68 -15.83
N GLY A 24 -4.06 2.54 -16.79
CA GLY A 24 -3.09 1.44 -16.80
C GLY A 24 -2.17 1.42 -15.59
N MET A 25 -1.83 2.59 -15.04
CA MET A 25 -1.03 2.70 -13.82
C MET A 25 -1.87 2.39 -12.56
N LEU A 26 -3.06 2.97 -12.46
CA LEU A 26 -3.99 2.72 -11.33
C LEU A 26 -4.35 1.24 -11.19
N ALA A 27 -4.48 0.53 -12.32
CA ALA A 27 -4.77 -0.90 -12.33
C ALA A 27 -3.63 -1.74 -11.68
N VAL A 28 -2.37 -1.35 -11.88
CA VAL A 28 -1.22 -2.04 -11.25
C VAL A 28 -1.20 -1.77 -9.75
N GLU A 29 -1.57 -0.56 -9.34
CA GLU A 29 -1.61 -0.16 -7.93
C GLU A 29 -2.71 -0.87 -7.15
N ALA A 30 -3.87 -1.11 -7.77
CA ALA A 30 -4.99 -1.79 -7.14
C ALA A 30 -4.59 -3.16 -6.55
N ALA A 31 -3.73 -3.91 -7.25
CA ALA A 31 -3.21 -5.19 -6.76
C ALA A 31 -2.29 -5.03 -5.53
N ALA A 32 -1.46 -3.98 -5.48
CA ALA A 32 -0.61 -3.69 -4.34
C ALA A 32 -1.44 -3.22 -3.12
N MET A 33 -2.45 -2.37 -3.35
CA MET A 33 -3.37 -1.92 -2.31
C MET A 33 -4.15 -3.07 -1.68
N ALA A 34 -4.64 -4.01 -2.51
CA ALA A 34 -5.34 -5.19 -2.02
C ALA A 34 -4.46 -6.05 -1.08
N ARG A 35 -3.15 -6.15 -1.35
CA ARG A 35 -2.20 -6.86 -0.48
C ARG A 35 -2.00 -6.15 0.86
N VAL A 36 -1.97 -4.82 0.85
CA VAL A 36 -1.90 -4.02 2.08
C VAL A 36 -3.17 -4.24 2.89
N LEU A 37 -4.35 -4.06 2.29
CA LEU A 37 -5.66 -4.29 2.93
C LEU A 37 -5.83 -5.69 3.51
N ALA A 38 -5.34 -6.73 2.82
CA ALA A 38 -5.37 -8.10 3.33
C ALA A 38 -4.49 -8.32 4.58
N GLY A 39 -3.47 -7.48 4.79
CA GLY A 39 -2.56 -7.57 5.93
C GLY A 39 -2.94 -6.73 7.14
N ILE A 40 -4.02 -5.95 7.07
CA ILE A 40 -4.40 -4.98 8.11
C ILE A 40 -5.32 -5.65 9.16
N PRO A 41 -5.11 -5.41 10.46
CA PRO A 41 -5.99 -5.88 11.53
C PRO A 41 -7.42 -5.32 11.36
N ALA A 42 -8.42 -5.90 12.04
CA ALA A 42 -9.87 -5.63 11.89
C ALA A 42 -10.36 -4.17 12.11
N LEU A 43 -9.45 -3.21 12.25
CA LEU A 43 -9.68 -1.78 12.29
C LEU A 43 -10.16 -1.24 10.93
N PRO A 44 -10.87 -0.10 10.91
CA PRO A 44 -11.30 0.52 9.66
C PRO A 44 -10.12 1.07 8.87
N TRP A 45 -10.31 1.23 7.56
CA TRP A 45 -9.31 1.81 6.66
C TRP A 45 -9.89 3.04 5.95
N CYS A 46 -9.00 3.95 5.54
CA CYS A 46 -9.36 5.14 4.76
C CYS A 46 -8.64 5.08 3.41
N TRP A 47 -9.35 5.35 2.33
CA TRP A 47 -8.78 5.53 1.00
C TRP A 47 -9.02 6.96 0.54
N LEU A 48 -7.96 7.62 0.12
CA LEU A 48 -7.98 8.92 -0.51
C LEU A 48 -7.40 8.75 -1.91
N GLY A 49 -8.21 8.94 -2.95
CA GLY A 49 -7.78 8.76 -4.33
C GLY A 49 -8.08 9.96 -5.23
N VAL A 50 -7.54 9.92 -6.44
CA VAL A 50 -7.86 10.87 -7.52
C VAL A 50 -9.23 10.57 -8.16
N PRO A 51 -9.88 11.53 -8.85
CA PRO A 51 -11.20 11.34 -9.44
C PRO A 51 -11.34 10.12 -10.37
N GLY A 52 -10.28 9.82 -11.13
CA GLY A 52 -10.24 8.67 -12.04
C GLY A 52 -9.90 7.33 -11.39
N ALA A 53 -9.57 7.30 -10.10
CA ALA A 53 -9.17 6.06 -9.43
C ALA A 53 -10.38 5.24 -8.96
N VAL A 54 -10.31 3.95 -9.22
CA VAL A 54 -11.28 2.99 -8.70
C VAL A 54 -10.93 2.69 -7.25
N PRO A 55 -11.83 2.92 -6.29
CA PRO A 55 -11.59 2.57 -4.90
C PRO A 55 -11.35 1.07 -4.77
N PRO A 56 -10.48 0.63 -3.83
CA PRO A 56 -10.28 -0.79 -3.62
C PRO A 56 -11.60 -1.43 -3.18
N GLU A 57 -11.98 -2.54 -3.81
CA GLU A 57 -13.14 -3.30 -3.35
C GLU A 57 -12.90 -3.78 -1.92
N PRO A 58 -13.91 -3.65 -1.03
CA PRO A 58 -13.75 -4.03 0.37
C PRO A 58 -13.59 -5.55 0.47
N ALA A 59 -12.35 -6.02 0.59
CA ALA A 59 -12.07 -7.45 0.80
C ALA A 59 -12.61 -7.96 2.15
N ARG A 60 -12.72 -7.07 3.15
CA ARG A 60 -13.39 -7.20 4.47
C ARG A 60 -13.24 -5.87 5.23
N GLY A 61 -14.24 -5.45 6.01
CA GLY A 61 -14.12 -4.34 6.98
C GLY A 61 -14.84 -3.03 6.63
N ARG A 62 -14.71 -2.03 7.51
CA ARG A 62 -15.31 -0.68 7.38
C ARG A 62 -14.31 0.26 6.69
N GLY A 63 -14.63 0.68 5.47
CA GLY A 63 -13.81 1.59 4.67
C GLY A 63 -14.43 2.98 4.55
N VAL A 64 -13.61 4.02 4.67
CA VAL A 64 -13.98 5.41 4.32
C VAL A 64 -13.35 5.76 2.98
N LEU A 65 -14.18 6.21 2.04
CA LEU A 65 -13.74 6.57 0.69
C LEU A 65 -13.81 8.07 0.50
N LEU A 66 -12.67 8.68 0.23
CA LEU A 66 -12.51 10.08 -0.10
C LEU A 66 -11.83 10.20 -1.46
N ARG A 67 -12.30 11.12 -2.30
CA ARG A 67 -11.74 11.43 -3.61
C ARG A 67 -11.34 12.88 -3.64
N ARG A 68 -10.21 13.21 -4.25
CA ARG A 68 -9.80 14.60 -4.47
C ARG A 68 -10.86 15.33 -5.28
N ASP A 69 -11.23 16.51 -4.80
CA ASP A 69 -12.11 17.45 -5.48
C ASP A 69 -11.25 18.59 -6.02
N GLU A 70 -11.22 18.75 -7.35
CA GLU A 70 -10.44 19.76 -8.06
C GLU A 70 -11.25 21.05 -8.34
N SER A 71 -12.46 21.17 -7.79
CA SER A 71 -13.31 22.35 -8.02
C SER A 71 -12.83 23.63 -7.31
N GLY A 72 -11.86 23.52 -6.39
CA GLY A 72 -11.26 24.64 -5.65
C GLY A 72 -9.80 24.88 -6.05
N PHE A 73 -9.39 26.15 -6.13
CA PHE A 73 -8.06 26.55 -6.61
C PHE A 73 -6.96 26.57 -5.53
N ASP A 74 -7.32 26.69 -4.24
CA ASP A 74 -6.33 26.98 -3.18
C ASP A 74 -6.31 25.97 -2.03
N ASP A 75 -7.38 25.20 -1.83
CA ASP A 75 -7.53 24.29 -0.69
C ASP A 75 -7.55 22.81 -1.10
N LEU A 76 -6.95 21.96 -0.26
CA LEU A 76 -7.05 20.51 -0.40
C LEU A 76 -8.45 20.04 -0.01
N ARG A 77 -9.31 19.81 -1.01
CA ARG A 77 -10.68 19.30 -0.82
C ARG A 77 -10.83 17.83 -1.21
N PHE A 78 -11.76 17.18 -0.53
CA PHE A 78 -12.18 15.82 -0.76
C PHE A 78 -13.70 15.71 -0.81
N ASP A 79 -14.20 14.82 -1.68
CA ASP A 79 -15.60 14.42 -1.76
C ASP A 79 -15.73 12.89 -1.61
N GLY A 80 -16.94 12.39 -1.36
CA GLY A 80 -17.18 10.95 -1.21
C GLY A 80 -18.02 10.63 0.01
N ALA A 81 -17.49 9.83 0.93
CA ALA A 81 -18.19 9.48 2.17
C ALA A 81 -18.52 10.71 3.02
N VAL A 82 -17.63 11.70 3.03
CA VAL A 82 -17.83 13.03 3.61
C VAL A 82 -17.15 14.04 2.71
N ARG A 83 -17.82 15.15 2.42
CA ARG A 83 -17.20 16.29 1.74
C ARG A 83 -16.45 17.14 2.77
N CYS A 84 -15.14 17.29 2.60
CA CYS A 84 -14.28 17.94 3.58
C CYS A 84 -13.04 18.58 2.96
N GLY A 85 -12.39 19.46 3.71
CA GLY A 85 -11.03 19.94 3.43
C GLY A 85 -10.08 19.48 4.53
N LEU A 86 -8.90 20.10 4.62
CA LEU A 86 -8.05 20.00 5.81
C LEU A 86 -8.48 21.03 6.87
N PRO A 87 -8.44 20.69 8.17
CA PRO A 87 -8.18 19.36 8.73
C PRO A 87 -9.33 18.36 8.45
N LEU A 88 -8.99 17.07 8.35
CA LEU A 88 -9.97 16.03 8.05
C LEU A 88 -10.95 15.85 9.23
N PRO A 89 -12.28 15.76 9.00
CA PRO A 89 -13.30 15.60 10.04
C PRO A 89 -13.38 14.15 10.53
N LEU A 90 -12.22 13.56 10.79
CA LEU A 90 -12.02 12.19 11.22
C LEU A 90 -11.43 12.21 12.62
N ALA A 91 -11.86 11.27 13.46
CA ALA A 91 -11.32 11.14 14.80
C ALA A 91 -9.85 10.68 14.77
N ASN A 92 -9.09 11.10 15.79
CA ASN A 92 -7.70 10.70 15.94
C ASN A 92 -7.61 9.18 16.10
N GLU A 93 -6.51 8.59 15.61
CA GLU A 93 -6.14 7.18 15.83
C GLU A 93 -7.26 6.16 15.50
N SER A 94 -8.14 6.50 14.56
CA SER A 94 -9.33 5.72 14.26
C SER A 94 -9.10 4.66 13.19
N PHE A 95 -8.08 4.81 12.35
CA PHE A 95 -7.86 3.93 11.20
C PHE A 95 -6.66 3.01 11.41
N GLY A 96 -6.83 1.73 11.07
CA GLY A 96 -5.72 0.78 10.97
C GLY A 96 -4.87 0.98 9.71
N ALA A 97 -5.43 1.63 8.69
CA ALA A 97 -4.69 1.99 7.49
C ALA A 97 -5.24 3.19 6.76
N VAL A 98 -4.33 3.90 6.10
CA VAL A 98 -4.63 5.03 5.22
C VAL A 98 -3.93 4.78 3.89
N LEU A 99 -4.71 4.79 2.80
CA LEU A 99 -4.23 4.58 1.44
C LEU A 99 -4.35 5.90 0.67
N LEU A 100 -3.22 6.51 0.32
CA LEU A 100 -3.12 7.70 -0.51
C LEU A 100 -2.77 7.27 -1.93
N GLN A 101 -3.67 7.49 -2.89
CA GLN A 101 -3.47 7.15 -4.29
C GLN A 101 -3.37 8.43 -5.14
N HIS A 102 -2.15 8.85 -5.43
CA HIS A 102 -1.82 10.02 -6.26
C HIS A 102 -2.44 11.36 -5.82
N THR A 103 -2.84 11.47 -4.55
CA THR A 103 -3.56 12.63 -4.02
C THR A 103 -2.73 13.90 -3.92
N LEU A 104 -1.40 13.77 -3.97
CA LEU A 104 -0.41 14.82 -3.75
C LEU A 104 0.44 15.12 -4.99
N ASP A 105 0.09 14.55 -6.14
CA ASP A 105 0.82 14.71 -7.41
C ASP A 105 0.40 15.98 -8.18
N ASP A 106 -0.46 16.82 -7.62
CA ASP A 106 -0.88 18.14 -8.15
C ASP A 106 -0.01 19.31 -7.64
N GLY A 107 0.99 19.03 -6.81
CA GLY A 107 1.92 20.02 -6.27
C GLY A 107 1.49 20.63 -4.93
N PHE A 108 0.36 20.22 -4.35
CA PHE A 108 -0.07 20.65 -3.01
C PHE A 108 0.95 20.25 -1.93
N ASP A 109 1.01 21.00 -0.82
CA ASP A 109 1.91 20.69 0.29
C ASP A 109 1.62 19.30 0.88
N ALA A 110 2.60 18.40 0.77
CA ALA A 110 2.48 17.04 1.27
C ALA A 110 2.44 17.00 2.79
N ASP A 111 3.05 17.96 3.48
CA ASP A 111 3.23 17.90 4.93
C ASP A 111 1.89 18.00 5.67
N GLU A 112 0.99 18.87 5.22
CA GLU A 112 -0.31 19.09 5.87
C GLU A 112 -1.19 17.83 5.81
N LEU A 113 -1.30 17.21 4.63
CA LEU A 113 -2.05 15.96 4.47
C LEU A 113 -1.39 14.80 5.22
N LEU A 114 -0.05 14.70 5.19
CA LEU A 114 0.66 13.64 5.89
C LEU A 114 0.55 13.77 7.41
N TYR A 115 0.52 14.99 7.95
CA TYR A 115 0.25 15.25 9.37
C TYR A 115 -1.14 14.78 9.76
N GLU A 116 -2.15 15.11 8.95
CA GLU A 116 -3.52 14.64 9.17
C GLU A 116 -3.63 13.12 9.04
N CYS A 117 -2.88 12.50 8.12
CA CYS A 117 -2.79 11.04 8.00
C CYS A 117 -2.15 10.40 9.23
N GLU A 118 -1.09 11.00 9.80
CA GLU A 118 -0.48 10.54 11.04
C GLU A 118 -1.47 10.62 12.20
N ARG A 119 -2.19 11.74 12.32
CA ARG A 119 -3.19 11.99 13.39
C ARG A 119 -4.31 10.96 13.38
N VAL A 120 -4.87 10.63 12.21
CA VAL A 120 -6.00 9.70 12.09
C VAL A 120 -5.59 8.23 12.14
N LEU A 121 -4.31 7.93 11.88
CA LEU A 121 -3.80 6.56 11.88
C LEU A 121 -3.58 6.08 13.32
N ALA A 122 -4.10 4.90 13.63
CA ALA A 122 -3.93 4.23 14.90
C ALA A 122 -2.45 3.82 15.12
N PRO A 123 -2.00 3.71 16.38
CA PRO A 123 -0.76 3.05 16.73
C PRO A 123 -0.60 1.68 16.06
N GLY A 124 0.49 1.48 15.32
CA GLY A 124 0.75 0.24 14.57
C GLY A 124 0.05 0.14 13.22
N GLY A 125 -0.74 1.15 12.83
CA GLY A 125 -1.38 1.21 11.53
C GLY A 125 -0.39 1.46 10.38
N THR A 126 -0.84 1.19 9.15
CA THR A 126 -0.03 1.35 7.94
C THR A 126 -0.54 2.50 7.06
N LEU A 127 0.34 3.45 6.75
CA LEU A 127 0.16 4.40 5.67
C LEU A 127 0.72 3.79 4.38
N TRP A 128 -0.06 3.78 3.32
CA TRP A 128 0.40 3.44 1.98
C TRP A 128 0.21 4.65 1.08
N LEU A 129 1.26 5.05 0.37
CA LEU A 129 1.26 6.21 -0.50
C LEU A 129 1.75 5.79 -1.88
N ALA A 130 0.89 5.90 -2.89
CA ALA A 130 1.27 5.86 -4.30
C ALA A 130 1.48 7.28 -4.83
N ALA A 131 2.61 7.48 -5.51
CA ALA A 131 3.00 8.73 -6.13
C ALA A 131 3.69 8.48 -7.47
N LEU A 132 3.72 9.51 -8.32
CA LEU A 132 4.43 9.46 -9.59
C LEU A 132 5.95 9.38 -9.39
N ASN A 133 6.62 8.57 -10.22
CA ASN A 133 8.08 8.49 -10.21
C ASN A 133 8.72 9.61 -11.04
N ALA A 134 9.47 10.50 -10.39
CA ALA A 134 10.13 11.64 -11.04
C ALA A 134 11.18 11.24 -12.09
N TRP A 135 11.81 10.07 -11.95
CA TRP A 135 12.89 9.61 -12.83
C TRP A 135 12.41 8.69 -13.95
N SER A 136 11.12 8.40 -14.02
CA SER A 136 10.60 7.49 -15.04
C SER A 136 10.57 8.17 -16.42
N PRO A 137 11.02 7.49 -17.49
CA PRO A 137 10.80 7.98 -18.86
C PRO A 137 9.31 8.12 -19.19
N TYR A 138 8.43 7.42 -18.47
CA TYR A 138 6.97 7.56 -18.58
C TYR A 138 6.49 9.00 -18.29
N ARG A 139 7.33 9.83 -17.65
CA ARG A 139 7.09 11.26 -17.45
C ARG A 139 6.72 12.00 -18.74
N ALA A 140 7.22 11.57 -19.90
CA ALA A 140 6.85 12.17 -21.19
C ALA A 140 5.32 12.15 -21.47
N ARG A 141 4.56 11.24 -20.83
CA ARG A 141 3.11 11.13 -21.01
C ARG A 141 2.29 12.11 -20.16
N TRP A 142 2.92 12.74 -19.16
CA TRP A 142 2.30 13.75 -18.30
C TRP A 142 3.12 15.05 -18.20
N THR A 143 4.23 15.16 -18.94
CA THR A 143 4.90 16.46 -19.13
C THR A 143 3.90 17.43 -19.76
N ARG A 144 3.57 18.51 -19.02
CA ARG A 144 2.61 19.58 -19.37
C ARG A 144 1.16 19.38 -18.91
N THR A 145 0.85 18.35 -18.12
CA THR A 145 -0.49 18.22 -17.51
C THR A 145 -0.60 18.93 -16.16
N GLY A 146 0.47 19.56 -15.66
CA GLY A 146 0.51 20.15 -14.32
C GLY A 146 0.76 19.16 -13.19
N LEU A 147 1.03 17.88 -13.51
CA LEU A 147 1.41 16.87 -12.51
C LEU A 147 2.87 17.07 -12.04
N HIS A 148 3.06 17.03 -10.73
CA HIS A 148 4.32 17.19 -10.02
C HIS A 148 4.78 15.87 -9.40
N ALA A 149 5.77 15.24 -10.01
CA ALA A 149 6.43 14.07 -9.44
C ALA A 149 7.56 14.49 -8.48
N ARG A 150 7.56 13.95 -7.27
CA ARG A 150 8.61 14.18 -6.27
C ARG A 150 9.66 13.07 -6.28
N VAL A 151 10.90 13.42 -5.98
CA VAL A 151 11.97 12.43 -5.77
C VAL A 151 11.77 11.69 -4.44
N THR A 152 12.27 10.46 -4.36
CA THR A 152 12.12 9.59 -3.17
C THR A 152 12.61 10.23 -1.87
N GLY A 153 13.72 10.98 -1.91
CA GLY A 153 14.25 11.69 -0.74
C GLY A 153 13.34 12.82 -0.23
N ALA A 154 12.57 13.47 -1.11
CA ALA A 154 11.59 14.48 -0.71
C ALA A 154 10.40 13.84 0.01
N TRP A 155 9.96 12.66 -0.45
CA TRP A 155 8.94 11.87 0.24
C TRP A 155 9.40 11.42 1.63
N GLN A 156 10.61 10.86 1.74
CA GLN A 156 11.18 10.48 3.03
C GLN A 156 11.27 11.67 4.00
N SER A 157 11.67 12.84 3.50
CA SER A 157 11.75 14.06 4.32
C SER A 157 10.38 14.53 4.80
N SER A 158 9.36 14.48 3.93
CA SER A 158 7.99 14.88 4.28
C SER A 158 7.35 13.91 5.28
N LEU A 159 7.55 12.60 5.09
CA LEU A 159 7.13 11.57 6.05
C LEU A 159 7.78 11.76 7.43
N ARG A 160 9.06 12.15 7.49
CA ARG A 160 9.72 12.48 8.76
C ARG A 160 9.12 13.71 9.44
N ARG A 161 8.85 14.77 8.68
CA ARG A 161 8.25 16.00 9.22
C ARG A 161 6.85 15.75 9.77
N ALA A 162 6.10 14.85 9.13
CA ALA A 162 4.80 14.39 9.62
C ALA A 162 4.88 13.46 10.86
N GLY A 163 6.07 12.98 11.25
CA GLY A 163 6.25 12.17 12.46
C GLY A 163 6.43 10.66 12.23
N PHE A 164 6.52 10.20 10.98
CA PHE A 164 6.77 8.78 10.69
C PHE A 164 8.26 8.39 10.87
N ALA A 165 8.49 7.18 11.39
CA ALA A 165 9.83 6.63 11.54
C ALA A 165 10.40 6.15 10.19
N LEU A 166 11.62 6.58 9.83
CA LEU A 166 12.26 6.20 8.57
C LEU A 166 12.51 4.70 8.44
N ASP A 167 12.80 4.01 9.55
CA ASP A 167 13.13 2.59 9.56
C ASP A 167 11.93 1.69 9.24
N SER A 168 10.71 2.24 9.22
CA SER A 168 9.50 1.53 8.81
C SER A 168 9.05 1.87 7.38
N VAL A 169 9.82 2.68 6.64
CA VAL A 169 9.52 3.06 5.26
C VAL A 169 10.00 1.94 4.32
N HIS A 170 9.04 1.24 3.72
CA HIS A 170 9.27 0.27 2.67
C HIS A 170 8.92 0.90 1.31
N LEU A 171 9.94 1.12 0.47
CA LEU A 171 9.77 1.59 -0.89
C LEU A 171 9.55 0.40 -1.84
N GLN A 172 8.50 0.45 -2.63
CA GLN A 172 8.19 -0.48 -3.70
C GLN A 172 8.03 0.30 -5.01
N TRP A 173 8.66 -0.16 -6.08
CA TRP A 173 8.51 0.47 -7.39
C TRP A 173 7.30 -0.17 -8.10
N LEU A 174 6.26 0.63 -8.34
CA LEU A 174 5.01 0.16 -8.93
C LEU A 174 4.87 0.61 -10.38
N GLY A 175 4.18 -0.20 -11.16
CA GLY A 175 3.77 0.18 -12.50
C GLY A 175 4.58 -0.44 -13.64
N PRO A 176 4.09 -0.25 -14.88
CA PRO A 176 4.68 -0.82 -16.07
C PRO A 176 6.04 -0.19 -16.36
N ARG A 177 6.94 -0.97 -16.99
CA ARG A 177 8.07 -0.40 -17.73
C ARG A 177 7.52 0.25 -19.01
N TRP A 178 8.29 1.05 -19.74
CA TRP A 178 7.87 1.83 -20.94
C TRP A 178 6.90 1.13 -21.95
N ARG A 179 6.85 -0.20 -22.01
CA ARG A 179 5.81 -1.00 -22.69
C ARG A 179 4.76 -1.51 -21.69
N MET A 180 3.49 -1.34 -22.04
CA MET A 180 2.32 -1.86 -21.31
C MET A 180 2.24 -3.39 -21.44
N ASP A 181 3.27 -4.10 -21.00
CA ASP A 181 3.21 -5.55 -20.78
C ASP A 181 3.02 -5.75 -19.27
N ASN A 182 1.83 -6.24 -18.95
CA ASN A 182 1.29 -6.77 -17.69
C ASN A 182 2.11 -6.59 -16.40
N GLY A 183 1.40 -6.04 -15.41
CA GLY A 183 1.88 -5.67 -14.10
C GLY A 183 2.73 -6.73 -13.41
N ASP A 184 3.92 -6.30 -13.00
CA ASP A 184 4.73 -7.03 -12.05
C ASP A 184 5.31 -6.02 -11.06
N VAL A 185 5.15 -6.29 -9.76
CA VAL A 185 5.73 -5.49 -8.67
C VAL A 185 7.20 -5.86 -8.51
N GLY A 186 8.12 -4.90 -8.63
CA GLY A 186 9.56 -5.17 -8.66
C GLY A 186 10.37 -4.44 -7.59
N VAL A 187 11.39 -5.11 -7.05
CA VAL A 187 12.42 -4.55 -6.14
C VAL A 187 13.84 -4.84 -6.70
N GLY A 188 14.08 -4.48 -7.96
CA GLY A 188 15.30 -4.77 -8.72
C GLY A 188 15.96 -3.53 -9.34
N MET A 189 17.21 -3.70 -9.79
CA MET A 189 18.11 -2.62 -10.24
C MET A 189 17.61 -1.83 -11.49
N ASN A 190 16.67 -2.38 -12.25
CA ASN A 190 16.05 -1.76 -13.43
C ASN A 190 14.63 -1.20 -13.15
N ASP A 191 14.20 -1.16 -11.88
CA ASP A 191 12.85 -0.75 -11.51
C ASP A 191 12.68 0.76 -11.32
N TRP A 192 13.77 1.52 -11.30
CA TRP A 192 13.73 2.99 -11.35
C TRP A 192 13.07 3.53 -12.63
N LEU A 193 12.97 2.71 -13.69
CA LEU A 193 12.28 3.04 -14.95
C LEU A 193 10.74 2.93 -14.86
N ARG A 194 10.18 2.39 -13.77
CA ARG A 194 8.73 2.18 -13.62
C ARG A 194 7.99 3.49 -13.38
N ALA A 195 6.72 3.53 -13.82
CA ALA A 195 5.92 4.75 -13.86
C ALA A 195 5.59 5.34 -12.47
N GLY A 196 5.50 4.51 -11.42
CA GLY A 196 5.11 4.93 -10.07
C GLY A 196 6.02 4.41 -8.96
N ILE A 197 5.86 5.02 -7.79
CA ILE A 197 6.42 4.54 -6.53
C ILE A 197 5.29 4.32 -5.53
N ALA A 198 5.37 3.25 -4.75
CA ALA A 198 4.61 3.10 -3.53
C ALA A 198 5.53 3.11 -2.32
N LEU A 199 5.12 3.84 -1.30
CA LEU A 199 5.77 3.92 -0.01
C LEU A 199 4.78 3.36 1.03
N SER A 200 5.16 2.27 1.68
CA SER A 200 4.42 1.74 2.83
C SER A 200 5.17 2.10 4.10
N VAL A 201 4.49 2.74 5.05
CA VAL A 201 5.07 3.21 6.31
C VAL A 201 4.19 2.78 7.46
N ASN A 202 4.78 2.21 8.51
CA ASN A 202 4.02 1.88 9.72
C ASN A 202 4.20 2.96 10.78
N LYS A 203 3.10 3.42 11.37
CA LYS A 203 3.13 4.30 12.55
C LYS A 203 3.58 3.49 13.76
N ARG A 204 4.84 3.66 14.15
CA ARG A 204 5.39 3.03 15.36
C ARG A 204 5.18 3.95 16.54
N VAL A 205 4.47 3.47 17.55
CA VAL A 205 4.56 4.05 18.89
C VAL A 205 5.79 3.42 19.54
N HIS A 206 6.69 4.26 20.05
CA HIS A 206 7.83 3.82 20.85
C HIS A 206 7.33 3.29 22.20
N SER A 207 6.70 2.12 22.17
CA SER A 207 6.49 1.35 23.38
C SER A 207 7.86 0.84 23.80
N LEU A 208 8.29 1.21 25.01
CA LEU A 208 9.54 0.84 25.67
C LEU A 208 9.58 -0.67 26.02
N ILE A 209 9.23 -1.52 25.06
CA ILE A 209 9.34 -2.97 25.18
C ILE A 209 10.69 -3.34 24.53
N PRO A 210 11.75 -3.56 25.34
CA PRO A 210 13.03 -3.98 24.81
C PRO A 210 12.83 -5.23 23.95
N GLN A 211 13.15 -5.12 22.66
CA GLN A 211 13.17 -6.27 21.76
C GLN A 211 14.38 -7.10 22.17
N THR A 212 14.20 -8.13 23.01
CA THR A 212 15.28 -9.05 23.34
C THR A 212 15.70 -9.76 22.05
N PRO A 213 16.95 -9.61 21.59
CA PRO A 213 17.40 -10.24 20.35
C PRO A 213 17.28 -11.76 20.49
N LYS A 214 16.42 -12.37 19.65
CA LYS A 214 16.35 -13.83 19.53
C LYS A 214 17.59 -14.33 18.81
N HIS A 215 18.66 -14.58 19.57
CA HIS A 215 19.77 -15.38 19.08
C HIS A 215 19.25 -16.79 18.77
N SER A 216 19.13 -17.13 17.49
CA SER A 216 18.87 -18.50 17.08
C SER A 216 20.13 -19.33 17.33
N PHE A 217 20.22 -19.98 18.49
CA PHE A 217 21.22 -21.00 18.72
C PHE A 217 20.88 -22.21 17.86
N ARG A 218 21.60 -22.36 16.75
CA ARG A 218 21.52 -23.54 15.88
C ARG A 218 22.34 -24.65 16.54
N LEU A 219 21.69 -25.48 17.36
CA LEU A 219 22.29 -26.71 17.88
C LEU A 219 22.39 -27.71 16.72
N GLN A 220 23.57 -27.80 16.09
CA GLN A 220 23.90 -28.95 15.24
C GLN A 220 24.42 -30.07 16.14
N GLY A 221 23.49 -30.89 16.63
CA GLY A 221 23.81 -32.19 17.19
C GLY A 221 24.15 -33.15 16.06
N ALA A 222 25.44 -33.25 15.71
CA ALA A 222 25.96 -34.38 14.97
C ALA A 222 26.33 -35.48 15.97
N ALA A 223 25.44 -36.46 16.15
CA ALA A 223 25.80 -37.73 16.78
C ALA A 223 25.02 -38.87 16.12
N HIS A 224 25.79 -39.67 15.38
CA HIS A 224 25.49 -41.03 14.98
C HIS A 224 24.75 -41.82 16.08
N SER A 225 23.65 -42.47 15.75
CA SER A 225 23.53 -43.92 15.94
C SER A 225 22.25 -44.46 15.30
N ARG A 226 22.49 -45.48 14.47
CA ARG A 226 21.54 -46.23 13.66
C ARG A 226 20.83 -47.21 14.59
N VAL A 227 19.64 -46.86 15.09
CA VAL A 227 18.80 -47.81 15.83
C VAL A 227 17.87 -48.50 14.82
N SER A 228 18.23 -49.73 14.51
CA SER A 228 17.42 -50.69 13.76
C SER A 228 16.20 -51.08 14.59
N TRP A 229 15.02 -50.61 14.18
CA TRP A 229 13.75 -51.12 14.72
C TRP A 229 13.37 -52.40 13.99
N ARG A 230 13.62 -53.50 14.70
CA ARG A 230 13.14 -54.85 14.46
C ARG A 230 11.61 -54.83 14.48
N PHE A 231 10.96 -55.09 13.35
CA PHE A 231 9.50 -55.28 13.30
C PHE A 231 9.16 -56.76 13.09
N GLU A 232 8.37 -57.23 14.04
CA GLU A 232 7.71 -58.51 14.22
C GLU A 232 7.20 -59.18 12.93
N SER A 233 7.53 -60.47 12.77
CA SER A 233 6.70 -61.42 12.02
C SER A 233 6.90 -62.82 12.61
N LEU A 234 6.21 -63.11 13.70
CA LEU A 234 5.95 -64.47 14.17
C LEU A 234 4.45 -64.70 14.16
N ARG A 235 3.93 -64.97 12.96
CA ARG A 235 2.69 -65.69 12.77
C ARG A 235 2.99 -67.18 12.90
N SER A 236 2.04 -67.89 13.52
CA SER A 236 1.83 -69.34 13.50
C SER A 236 2.96 -70.20 14.09
N GLU A 237 2.73 -70.79 15.25
CA GLU A 237 2.11 -72.10 15.36
C GLU A 237 2.20 -72.65 16.81
N GLN A 238 1.24 -73.52 17.15
CA GLN A 238 1.35 -74.58 18.15
C GLN A 238 1.21 -74.22 19.64
N LEU A 239 -0.04 -74.20 20.10
CA LEU A 239 -0.50 -74.76 21.38
C LEU A 239 -2.02 -74.96 21.20
N ARG A 240 -2.52 -76.02 20.52
CA ARG A 240 -2.63 -77.38 21.06
C ARG A 240 -2.53 -77.40 22.58
N ARG A 241 -3.60 -76.97 23.27
CA ARG A 241 -4.03 -77.47 24.59
C ARG A 241 -5.32 -76.78 25.06
N GLN A 242 -6.45 -77.33 24.63
CA GLN A 242 -7.73 -77.45 25.34
C GLN A 242 -8.61 -78.26 24.38
N GLN A 243 -8.63 -79.59 24.42
CA GLN A 243 -9.52 -80.36 25.30
C GLN A 243 -10.85 -79.63 25.54
N ARG A 244 -11.74 -79.73 24.55
CA ARG A 244 -13.05 -80.36 24.70
C ARG A 244 -13.63 -80.69 23.33
#